data_AF-A0A1I7C5I1-F1
#
_entry.id   AF-A0A1I7C5I1-F1
#
_cell.length_a   1.000
_cell.length_b   1.000
_cell.length_c   1.000
_cell.angle_alpha   90.00
_cell.angle_beta   90.00
_cell.angle_gamma   90.00
#
_symmetry.space_group_name_H-M   'P 1'
#
loop_
_entity.id
_entity.type
_entity.pdbx_description
1 polymer ?
#
loop_
_entity_poly.entity_id
_entity_poly.type
_entity_poly.pdbx_seq_one_letter_code
_entity_poly.pdbx_strand_id
1 'polypeptide(L)'
;MFQGLLKLRASCSRCGLTYDFADSGDGPAVFAILILGFILVGGVLFVEFAYQPPLWLHMIIWAPVTVVLSVTLLRVLKGLLIALQYKNNAAEGKLDDR
;
A
#
# COMPACT_ATOMS: atom_id res chain seq x y z
N MET A 1 3.99 2.73 -14.90
CA MET A 1 3.73 1.61 -13.98
C MET A 1 2.26 1.50 -13.60
N PHE A 2 1.62 2.50 -13.00
CA PHE A 2 0.19 2.45 -12.66
C PHE A 2 -0.70 3.11 -13.72
N GLN A 3 -1.92 2.59 -13.89
CA GLN A 3 -3.02 3.15 -14.70
C GLN A 3 -4.20 3.44 -13.74
N GLY A 4 -4.38 4.68 -13.31
CA GLY A 4 -5.39 5.06 -12.31
C GLY A 4 -4.87 4.99 -10.87
N LEU A 5 -5.74 4.63 -9.92
CA LEU A 5 -5.46 4.63 -8.47
C LEU A 5 -4.55 3.48 -8.03
N LEU A 6 -4.96 2.22 -8.24
CA LEU A 6 -4.21 1.02 -7.81
C LEU A 6 -3.98 -0.01 -8.93
N LYS A 7 -4.56 0.24 -10.12
CA LYS A 7 -4.46 -0.67 -11.26
C LYS A 7 -3.09 -0.52 -11.93
N LEU A 8 -2.45 -1.65 -12.19
CA LEU A 8 -1.18 -1.68 -12.91
C LEU A 8 -1.44 -1.52 -14.42
N ARG A 9 -0.54 -0.84 -15.12
CA ARG A 9 -0.54 -0.82 -16.60
C ARG A 9 -0.04 -2.17 -17.10
N ALA A 10 -0.43 -2.61 -18.28
CA ALA A 10 0.03 -3.89 -18.86
C ALA A 10 1.54 -3.90 -19.17
N SER A 11 2.08 -2.76 -19.63
CA SER A 11 3.50 -2.62 -19.93
C SER A 11 4.05 -1.24 -19.55
N CYS A 12 5.36 -1.18 -19.34
CA CYS A 12 6.06 0.08 -19.08
C CYS A 12 6.11 0.92 -20.35
N SER A 13 5.64 2.17 -20.28
CA SER A 13 5.60 3.09 -21.43
C SER A 13 6.98 3.59 -21.90
N ARG A 14 8.04 3.37 -21.11
CA ARG A 14 9.40 3.86 -21.43
C ARG A 14 10.35 2.76 -21.88
N CYS A 15 10.28 1.58 -21.27
CA CYS A 15 11.18 0.46 -21.57
C CYS A 15 10.47 -0.78 -22.13
N GLY A 16 9.13 -0.77 -22.27
CA GLY A 16 8.37 -1.89 -22.85
C GLY A 16 8.23 -3.12 -21.95
N LEU A 17 8.79 -3.12 -20.73
CA LEU A 17 8.70 -4.23 -19.78
C LEU A 17 7.23 -4.61 -19.52
N THR A 18 6.88 -5.88 -19.76
CA THR A 18 5.57 -6.44 -19.41
C THR A 18 5.53 -6.73 -17.91
N TYR A 19 4.43 -6.39 -17.26
CA TYR A 19 4.27 -6.62 -15.82
C TYR A 19 3.57 -7.94 -15.49
N ASP A 20 3.60 -8.93 -16.38
CA ASP A 20 2.93 -10.22 -16.19
C ASP A 20 3.51 -11.03 -15.01
N PHE A 21 4.75 -10.74 -14.62
CA PHE A 21 5.39 -11.33 -13.43
C PHE A 21 4.91 -10.70 -12.11
N ALA A 22 4.22 -9.56 -12.18
CA ALA A 22 3.90 -8.74 -11.02
C ALA A 22 2.63 -9.23 -10.31
N ASP A 23 2.73 -10.38 -9.63
CA ASP A 23 1.70 -10.80 -8.67
C ASP A 23 2.11 -10.38 -7.27
N SER A 24 1.70 -9.16 -6.87
CA SER A 24 1.99 -8.66 -5.53
C SER A 24 1.13 -9.31 -4.44
N GLY A 25 0.14 -10.14 -4.78
CA GLY A 25 -0.82 -10.74 -3.83
C GLY A 25 -1.42 -9.73 -2.83
N ASP A 26 -1.74 -10.22 -1.62
CA ASP A 26 -2.23 -9.41 -0.49
C ASP A 26 -1.11 -8.81 0.38
N GLY A 27 0.15 -9.10 0.06
CA GLY A 27 1.33 -8.60 0.81
C GLY A 27 1.31 -7.08 1.08
N PRO A 28 1.07 -6.21 0.08
CA PRO A 28 1.03 -4.77 0.30
C PRO A 28 -0.07 -4.32 1.28
N ALA A 29 -1.20 -5.03 1.33
CA ALA A 29 -2.33 -4.66 2.18
C ALA A 29 -2.04 -4.94 3.65
N VAL A 30 -1.43 -6.09 3.96
CA VAL A 30 -1.06 -6.45 5.34
C VAL A 30 -0.06 -5.44 5.92
N PHE A 31 1.01 -5.12 5.18
CA PHE A 31 1.97 -4.10 5.62
C PHE A 31 1.34 -2.72 5.76
N ALA A 32 0.42 -2.37 4.85
CA ALA A 32 -0.29 -1.10 4.94
C ALA A 32 -1.11 -1.01 6.23
N ILE A 33 -1.91 -2.04 6.57
CA ILE A 33 -2.76 -2.04 7.77
C ILE A 33 -1.93 -1.92 9.05
N LEU A 34 -0.81 -2.66 9.16
CA LEU A 34 0.03 -2.64 10.37
C LEU A 34 0.67 -1.27 10.59
N ILE A 35 1.26 -0.68 9.54
CA ILE A 35 1.92 0.63 9.62
C ILE A 35 0.87 1.73 9.87
N LEU A 36 -0.21 1.72 9.08
CA LEU A 36 -1.25 2.74 9.15
C LEU A 36 -1.99 2.68 10.50
N GLY A 37 -2.29 1.47 10.98
CA GLY A 37 -2.93 1.26 12.28
C GLY A 37 -2.10 1.81 13.43
N PHE A 38 -0.79 1.54 13.43
CA PHE A 38 0.12 2.08 14.45
C PHE A 38 0.15 3.62 14.44
N ILE A 39 0.29 4.23 13.26
CA ILE A 39 0.35 5.69 13.11
C ILE A 39 -0.98 6.35 13.51
N LEU A 40 -2.11 5.81 13.03
CA LEU A 40 -3.42 6.39 13.29
C LEU A 40 -3.83 6.24 14.74
N VAL A 41 -3.73 5.04 15.32
CA VAL A 41 -4.12 4.81 16.72
C VAL A 41 -3.22 5.61 17.65
N GLY A 42 -1.90 5.59 17.42
CA GLY A 42 -0.95 6.40 18.20
C GLY A 42 -1.24 7.91 18.08
N GLY A 43 -1.54 8.39 16.87
CA GLY A 43 -1.87 9.79 16.63
C GLY A 43 -3.19 10.21 17.27
N VAL A 44 -4.23 9.39 17.17
CA VAL A 44 -5.54 9.66 17.80
C VAL A 44 -5.40 9.73 19.31
N LEU A 45 -4.75 8.73 19.94
CA LEU A 45 -4.50 8.70 21.37
C LEU A 45 -3.70 9.92 21.83
N PHE A 46 -2.65 10.29 21.09
CA PHE A 46 -1.85 11.47 21.43
C PHE A 46 -2.68 12.76 21.42
N VAL A 47 -3.50 12.95 20.38
CA VAL A 47 -4.37 14.13 20.28
C VAL A 47 -5.44 14.15 21.38
N GLU A 48 -6.02 12.99 21.69
CA GLU A 48 -6.99 12.83 22.79
C GLU A 48 -6.36 13.24 24.13
N PHE A 49 -5.17 12.73 24.46
CA PHE A 49 -4.47 13.07 25.70
C PHE A 49 -4.02 14.53 25.78
N ALA A 50 -3.59 15.12 24.66
CA ALA A 50 -3.03 16.46 24.65
C ALA A 50 -4.11 17.56 24.61
N TYR A 51 -5.23 17.32 23.93
CA TYR A 51 -6.20 18.38 23.59
C TYR A 51 -7.66 18.07 23.94
N GLN A 52 -7.99 16.82 24.29
CA GLN A 52 -9.37 16.35 24.55
C GLN A 52 -10.42 16.95 23.59
N PRO A 53 -10.21 16.87 22.27
CA PRO A 53 -11.12 17.51 21.32
C PRO A 53 -12.47 16.78 21.29
N PRO A 54 -13.55 17.47 20.89
CA PRO A 54 -14.84 16.83 20.73
C PRO A 54 -14.80 15.76 19.62
N LEU A 55 -15.54 14.66 19.81
CA LEU A 55 -15.50 13.46 18.94
C LEU A 55 -15.77 13.75 17.46
N TRP A 56 -16.58 14.77 17.14
CA TRP A 56 -16.85 15.15 15.76
C TRP A 56 -15.59 15.68 15.04
N LEU A 57 -14.72 16.38 15.76
CA LEU A 57 -13.45 16.88 15.23
C LEU A 57 -12.51 15.72 14.90
N HIS A 58 -12.48 14.69 15.76
CA HIS A 58 -11.74 13.46 15.49
C HIS A 58 -12.20 12.82 14.19
N MET A 59 -13.51 12.68 13.98
CA MET A 59 -14.03 12.06 12.76
C MET A 59 -13.69 12.89 11.51
N ILE A 60 -13.86 14.21 11.56
CA ILE A 60 -13.59 15.10 10.42
C ILE A 60 -12.11 15.12 10.02
N ILE A 61 -11.19 15.01 10.99
CA ILE A 61 -9.75 15.04 10.71
C ILE A 61 -9.24 13.64 10.36
N TRP A 62 -9.50 12.65 11.21
CA TRP A 62 -8.90 11.34 11.07
C TRP A 62 -9.50 10.51 9.93
N ALA A 63 -10.78 10.69 9.57
CA ALA A 63 -11.36 9.99 8.43
C ALA A 63 -10.67 10.33 7.10
N PRO A 64 -10.54 11.60 6.67
CA PRO A 64 -9.84 11.92 5.44
C PRO A 64 -8.35 11.59 5.51
N VAL A 65 -7.69 11.81 6.66
CA VAL A 65 -6.28 11.43 6.85
C VAL A 65 -6.08 9.93 6.63
N THR A 66 -6.96 9.10 7.17
CA THR A 66 -6.93 7.63 6.98
C THR A 66 -7.08 7.25 5.51
N VAL A 67 -8.01 7.88 4.79
CA VAL A 67 -8.23 7.61 3.36
C VAL A 67 -7.01 8.03 2.53
N VAL A 68 -6.46 9.21 2.77
CA VAL A 68 -5.31 9.71 2.02
C VAL A 68 -4.06 8.86 2.27
N LEU A 69 -3.78 8.54 3.53
CA LEU A 69 -2.63 7.74 3.90
C LEU A 69 -2.75 6.30 3.41
N SER A 70 -3.94 5.67 3.49
CA SER A 70 -4.13 4.30 3.01
C SER A 70 -3.91 4.18 1.51
N VAL A 71 -4.49 5.07 0.70
CA VAL A 71 -4.30 5.06 -0.76
C VAL A 71 -2.83 5.30 -1.13
N THR A 72 -2.18 6.26 -0.47
CA THR A 72 -0.77 6.58 -0.73
C THR A 72 0.14 5.40 -0.38
N LEU A 73 -0.04 4.81 0.80
CA LEU A 73 0.77 3.71 1.29
C LEU A 73 0.60 2.45 0.42
N LEU A 74 -0.63 2.11 0.05
CA LEU A 74 -0.90 0.98 -0.84
C LEU A 74 -0.21 1.16 -2.20
N ARG A 75 -0.21 2.38 -2.75
CA ARG A 75 0.44 2.67 -4.03
C ARG A 75 1.95 2.52 -3.95
N VAL A 76 2.56 3.03 -2.87
CA VAL A 76 4.01 2.93 -2.64
C VAL A 76 4.43 1.47 -2.42
N LEU A 77 3.75 0.75 -1.51
CA LEU A 77 4.08 -0.63 -1.18
C LEU A 77 3.90 -1.57 -2.38
N LYS A 78 2.81 -1.40 -3.15
CA LYS A 78 2.61 -2.18 -4.37
C LYS A 78 3.71 -1.91 -5.39
N GLY A 79 4.12 -0.65 -5.56
CA GLY A 79 5.22 -0.30 -6.45
C GLY A 79 6.56 -0.91 -6.01
N LEU A 80 6.83 -0.85 -4.72
CA LEU A 80 8.06 -1.35 -4.11
C LEU A 80 8.15 -2.88 -4.18
N LEU A 81 7.06 -3.59 -3.88
CA LEU A 81 7.03 -5.06 -3.96
C LEU A 81 7.25 -5.56 -5.38
N ILE A 82 6.65 -4.92 -6.38
CA ILE A 82 6.86 -5.29 -7.79
C ILE A 82 8.31 -5.02 -8.21
N ALA A 83 8.92 -3.92 -7.76
CA ALA A 83 10.32 -3.63 -8.02
C ALA A 83 11.26 -4.65 -7.34
N LEU A 84 10.93 -5.10 -6.14
CA LEU A 84 11.65 -6.16 -5.44
C LEU A 84 11.50 -7.52 -6.12
N GLN A 85 10.30 -7.86 -6.59
CA GLN A 85 10.07 -9.08 -7.38
C GLN A 85 10.94 -9.09 -8.64
N TYR A 86 10.95 -7.97 -9.38
CA TYR A 86 11.79 -7.81 -10.56
C TYR A 86 13.29 -7.92 -10.24
N LYS A 87 13.76 -7.26 -9.17
CA LYS A 87 15.17 -7.29 -8.78
C LYS A 87 15.63 -8.68 -8.31
N ASN A 88 14.77 -9.39 -7.59
CA ASN A 88 15.12 -10.68 -6.98
C ASN A 88 14.75 -11.87 -7.88
N ASN A 89 14.23 -11.63 -9.09
CA ASN A 89 13.66 -12.66 -9.98
C ASN A 89 12.69 -13.59 -9.24
N ALA A 90 11.91 -13.03 -8.31
CA ALA A 90 10.96 -13.79 -7.53
C ALA A 90 9.77 -14.15 -8.43
N ALA A 91 9.54 -15.43 -8.62
CA ALA A 91 8.42 -15.98 -9.36
C ALA A 91 7.78 -17.12 -8.55
N GLU A 92 6.52 -17.42 -8.83
CA GLU A 92 5.84 -18.58 -8.25
C GLU A 92 6.63 -19.86 -8.51
N GLY A 93 6.79 -20.69 -7.47
CA GLY A 93 7.48 -21.97 -7.58
C GLY A 93 6.71 -22.90 -8.50
N LYS A 94 7.29 -23.26 -9.65
CA LYS A 94 6.73 -24.28 -10.53
C LYS A 94 7.23 -25.64 -10.07
N LEU A 95 6.30 -26.57 -9.81
CA LEU A 95 6.64 -27.98 -9.61
C LEU A 95 7.10 -28.55 -10.95
N ASP A 96 8.23 -29.27 -10.98
CA ASP A 96 8.66 -30.03 -12.15
C ASP A 96 7.71 -31.21 -12.29
N ASP A 97 6.89 -31.19 -13.34
CA ASP A 97 5.92 -32.24 -13.64
C ASP A 97 6.68 -33.38 -14.36
N ARG A 98 7.51 -34.10 -13.58
CA ARG A 98 8.28 -35.27 -14.00
C ARG A 98 8.33 -36.35 -12.94
#